data_AF-F5IVE5-F1
#
_entry.id   AF-F5IVE5-F1
#
_cell.length_a   1.000
_cell.length_b   1.000
_cell.length_c   1.000
_cell.angle_alpha   90.00
_cell.angle_beta   90.00
_cell.angle_gamma   90.00
#
_symmetry.space_group_name_H-M   'P 1'
#
loop_
_entity.id
_entity.type
_entity.pdbx_description
1 polymer ?
#
loop_
_entity_poly.entity_id
_entity_poly.type
_entity_poly.pdbx_seq_one_letter_code
_entity_poly.pdbx_strand_id
1 'polypeptide(L)'
;MKKNRKVTANSVAINFRNYGEITIPKGILVTNETAMGIDDKYNFVDEFDWIDTNYPQIARLLKMDAQNYGINIPKEHIVMQEDEII
;
A
#
# COMPACT_ATOMS: atom_id res chain seq x y z
N MET A 1 -10.99 -3.19 -21.40
CA MET A 1 -11.76 -2.89 -20.18
C MET A 1 -11.00 -1.84 -19.41
N LYS A 2 -11.66 -0.74 -19.01
CA LYS A 2 -11.10 0.15 -17.98
C LYS A 2 -10.89 -0.70 -16.73
N LYS A 3 -9.66 -0.78 -16.21
CA LYS A 3 -9.42 -1.35 -14.89
C LYS A 3 -9.50 -0.19 -13.90
N ASN A 4 -10.46 -0.25 -13.00
CA ASN A 4 -10.51 0.69 -11.88
C ASN A 4 -9.54 0.16 -10.83
N ARG A 5 -8.59 0.99 -10.39
CA ARG A 5 -7.61 0.64 -9.36
C ARG A 5 -7.91 1.39 -8.07
N LYS A 6 -7.70 0.74 -6.93
CA LYS A 6 -7.78 1.40 -5.62
C LYS A 6 -6.40 1.95 -5.28
N VAL A 7 -6.32 3.22 -4.94
CA VAL A 7 -5.05 3.87 -4.58
C VAL A 7 -5.21 4.73 -3.34
N THR A 8 -4.10 5.06 -2.69
CA THR A 8 -4.09 6.05 -1.60
C THR A 8 -4.46 7.45 -2.12
N ALA A 9 -5.46 8.09 -1.51
CA ALA A 9 -5.97 9.41 -1.88
C ALA A 9 -5.02 10.55 -1.52
N ASN A 10 -4.27 10.34 -0.44
CA ASN A 10 -3.30 11.25 0.16
C ASN A 10 -2.14 10.42 0.75
N SER A 11 -1.02 11.08 1.07
CA SER A 11 0.01 10.42 1.86
C SER A 11 -0.57 10.10 3.25
N VAL A 12 -0.31 8.89 3.73
CA VAL A 12 -0.87 8.37 4.99
C VAL A 12 0.23 7.81 5.85
N ALA A 13 0.24 8.18 7.12
CA ALA A 13 1.21 7.71 8.10
C ALA A 13 0.60 6.55 8.88
N ILE A 14 1.24 5.38 8.86
CA ILE A 14 0.76 4.16 9.49
C ILE A 14 1.85 3.62 10.40
N ASN A 15 1.50 3.35 11.66
CA ASN A 15 2.39 2.60 12.54
C ASN A 15 2.49 1.15 12.06
N PHE A 16 3.69 0.74 11.66
CA PHE A 16 3.93 -0.59 11.11
C PHE A 16 4.98 -1.35 11.92
N ARG A 17 4.51 -2.32 12.69
CA ARG A 17 5.33 -3.23 13.51
C ARG A 17 6.40 -2.46 14.32
N ASN A 18 7.66 -2.89 14.23
CA ASN A 18 8.81 -2.30 14.90
C ASN A 18 9.48 -1.15 14.12
N TYR A 19 8.94 -0.76 12.97
CA TYR A 19 9.48 0.32 12.15
C TYR A 19 8.97 1.71 12.57
N GLY A 20 8.00 1.75 13.48
CA GLY A 20 7.32 2.98 13.87
C GLY A 20 6.40 3.49 12.78
N GLU A 21 6.32 4.81 12.64
CA GLU A 21 5.45 5.44 11.66
C GLU A 21 6.09 5.44 10.26
N ILE A 22 5.45 4.73 9.33
CA ILE A 22 5.81 4.69 7.91
C ILE A 22 4.82 5.54 7.13
N THR A 23 5.32 6.45 6.30
CA THR A 23 4.51 7.29 5.42
C THR A 23 4.40 6.63 4.06
N ILE A 24 3.20 6.19 3.72
CA ILE A 24 2.82 5.67 2.41
C ILE A 24 2.45 6.88 1.54
N PRO A 25 3.11 7.09 0.38
CA PRO A 25 2.78 8.20 -0.52
C PRO A 25 1.34 8.17 -1.03
N LYS A 26 0.89 9.30 -1.57
CA LYS A 26 -0.33 9.37 -2.39
C LYS A 26 -0.16 8.58 -3.69
N GLY A 27 -1.24 7.95 -4.16
CA GLY A 27 -1.31 7.27 -5.45
C GLY A 27 -0.73 5.86 -5.45
N ILE A 28 -0.41 5.31 -4.27
CA ILE A 28 0.10 3.94 -4.13
C ILE A 28 -1.04 2.95 -4.27
N LEU A 29 -0.83 1.94 -5.12
CA LEU A 29 -1.80 0.87 -5.33
C LEU A 29 -2.06 0.09 -4.03
N VAL A 30 -3.33 -0.23 -3.81
CA VAL A 30 -3.74 -1.13 -2.73
C VAL A 30 -4.57 -2.29 -3.25
N THR A 31 -4.48 -3.42 -2.56
CA THR A 31 -5.20 -4.64 -2.84
C THR A 31 -6.00 -5.11 -1.61
N ASN A 32 -7.11 -5.79 -1.85
CA ASN A 32 -7.87 -6.53 -0.82
C ASN A 32 -7.46 -8.01 -0.78
N GLU A 33 -6.48 -8.42 -1.58
CA GLU A 33 -6.01 -9.79 -1.70
C GLU A 33 -4.71 -10.00 -0.92
N THR A 34 -4.64 -11.12 -0.22
CA THR A 34 -3.41 -11.63 0.41
C THR A 34 -3.21 -13.08 -0.01
N ALA A 35 -2.05 -13.66 0.33
CA ALA A 35 -1.81 -15.09 0.16
C ALA A 35 -2.83 -16.00 0.90
N MET A 36 -3.61 -15.44 1.84
CA MET A 36 -4.64 -16.16 2.60
C MET A 36 -6.06 -15.99 2.02
N GLY A 37 -6.23 -15.22 0.95
CA GLY A 37 -7.51 -14.94 0.30
C GLY A 37 -7.85 -13.45 0.22
N ILE A 38 -9.07 -13.16 -0.24
CA ILE A 38 -9.61 -11.81 -0.42
C ILE A 38 -10.40 -11.41 0.83
N ASP A 39 -10.12 -10.22 1.37
CA ASP A 39 -10.91 -9.59 2.44
C ASP A 39 -11.17 -8.11 2.10
N ASP A 40 -12.41 -7.82 1.72
CA ASP A 40 -12.87 -6.48 1.31
C ASP A 40 -12.78 -5.41 2.40
N LYS A 41 -12.52 -5.79 3.66
CA LYS A 41 -12.32 -4.85 4.76
C LYS A 41 -10.93 -4.23 4.77
N TYR A 42 -9.97 -4.85 4.09
CA TYR A 42 -8.58 -4.44 4.10
C TYR A 42 -8.14 -3.84 2.76
N ASN A 43 -7.20 -2.91 2.84
CA ASN A 43 -6.55 -2.27 1.70
C ASN A 43 -5.05 -2.32 1.94
N PHE A 44 -4.42 -3.42 1.59
CA PHE A 44 -2.98 -3.60 1.76
C PHE A 44 -2.22 -2.91 0.64
N VAL A 45 -1.11 -2.24 0.98
CA VAL A 45 -0.16 -1.73 -0.02
C VAL A 45 0.29 -2.85 -0.96
N ASP A 46 0.21 -2.61 -2.26
CA ASP A 46 0.55 -3.56 -3.33
C ASP A 46 1.81 -3.14 -4.12
N GLU A 47 2.29 -1.92 -3.92
CA GLU A 47 3.49 -1.37 -4.57
C GLU A 47 4.51 -0.92 -3.52
N PHE A 48 5.77 -1.32 -3.71
CA PHE A 48 6.81 -1.17 -2.69
C PHE A 48 8.04 -0.36 -3.14
N ASP A 49 8.09 0.09 -4.39
CA ASP A 49 9.28 0.78 -4.95
C ASP A 49 9.63 2.08 -4.21
N TRP A 50 8.62 2.75 -3.65
CA TRP A 50 8.81 3.95 -2.84
C TRP A 50 9.61 3.69 -1.56
N ILE A 51 9.65 2.45 -1.06
CA ILE A 51 10.41 2.08 0.14
C ILE A 51 11.91 2.23 -0.09
N ASP A 52 12.41 1.87 -1.27
CA ASP A 52 13.84 1.98 -1.57
C ASP A 52 14.32 3.44 -1.57
N THR A 53 13.44 4.36 -1.94
CA THR A 53 13.74 5.81 -1.95
C THR A 53 13.57 6.43 -0.57
N ASN A 54 12.47 6.14 0.13
CA ASN A 54 12.10 6.83 1.37
C ASN A 54 12.76 6.21 2.62
N TYR A 55 13.05 4.91 2.58
CA TYR A 55 13.56 4.13 3.72
C TYR A 55 14.75 3.24 3.35
N PRO A 56 15.79 3.76 2.66
CA PRO A 56 16.85 2.95 2.05
C PRO A 56 17.61 2.06 3.05
N GLN A 57 17.76 2.52 4.29
CA GLN A 57 18.50 1.79 5.33
C GLN A 57 17.83 0.49 5.78
N ILE A 58 16.49 0.41 5.64
CA ILE A 58 15.68 -0.73 6.11
C ILE A 58 14.89 -1.38 4.98
N ALA A 59 15.07 -0.93 3.73
CA ALA A 59 14.20 -1.25 2.62
C ALA A 59 14.01 -2.76 2.40
N ARG A 60 15.08 -3.56 2.49
CA ARG A 60 15.01 -5.02 2.32
C ARG A 60 14.06 -5.68 3.33
N LEU A 61 14.20 -5.34 4.61
CA LEU A 61 13.40 -5.94 5.68
C LEU A 61 11.97 -5.39 5.66
N LEU A 62 11.82 -4.08 5.47
CA LEU A 62 10.52 -3.43 5.40
C LEU A 62 9.67 -3.98 4.24
N LYS A 63 10.25 -4.17 3.05
CA LYS A 63 9.54 -4.78 1.92
C LYS A 63 9.09 -6.22 2.21
N MET A 64 10.00 -7.03 2.76
CA MET A 64 9.69 -8.42 3.12
C MET A 64 8.54 -8.48 4.14
N ASP A 65 8.54 -7.62 5.15
CA ASP A 65 7.47 -7.57 6.15
C ASP A 65 6.18 -6.99 5.58
N ALA A 66 6.25 -5.96 4.75
CA ALA A 66 5.08 -5.38 4.10
C ALA A 66 4.37 -6.40 3.19
N GLN A 67 5.13 -7.22 2.47
CA GLN A 67 4.61 -8.34 1.65
C GLN A 67 3.99 -9.45 2.51
N ASN A 68 4.61 -9.82 3.63
CA ASN A 68 4.15 -10.94 4.46
C ASN A 68 2.97 -10.58 5.37
N TYR A 69 2.96 -9.38 5.93
CA TYR A 69 1.99 -8.96 6.95
C TYR A 69 0.97 -7.95 6.45
N GLY A 70 1.23 -7.30 5.31
CA GLY A 70 0.38 -6.27 4.74
C GLY A 70 0.42 -4.97 5.54
N ILE A 71 0.66 -3.85 4.86
CA ILE A 71 0.44 -2.52 5.43
C ILE A 71 -0.99 -2.11 5.10
N ASN A 72 -1.92 -2.28 6.04
CA ASN A 72 -3.32 -1.95 5.82
C ASN A 72 -3.56 -0.42 5.88
N ILE A 73 -4.21 0.09 4.85
CA ILE A 73 -4.62 1.49 4.74
C ILE A 73 -6.11 1.62 5.11
N PRO A 74 -6.48 2.52 6.03
CA PRO A 74 -7.88 2.81 6.34
C PRO A 74 -8.65 3.27 5.10
N LYS A 75 -9.90 2.80 4.96
CA LYS A 75 -10.72 3.00 3.75
C LYS A 75 -10.97 4.48 3.42
N GLU A 76 -10.97 5.35 4.43
CA GLU A 76 -11.13 6.81 4.29
C GLU A 76 -9.97 7.47 3.52
N HIS A 77 -8.84 6.78 3.40
CA HIS A 77 -7.69 7.21 2.62
C HIS A 77 -7.60 6.55 1.24
N ILE A 78 -8.64 5.83 0.80
CA ILE A 78 -8.64 5.11 -0.48
C ILE A 78 -9.62 5.76 -1.46
N VAL A 79 -9.18 5.91 -2.72
CA VAL A 79 -10.02 6.35 -3.85
C VAL A 79 -9.92 5.37 -5.00
N MET A 80 -10.97 5.35 -5.83
CA MET A 80 -10.95 4.64 -7.11
C MET A 80 -10.32 5.56 -8.16
N GLN A 81 -9.27 5.08 -8.81
CA GLN A 81 -8.64 5.75 -9.95
C GLN A 81 -9.01 4.98 -11.22
N GLU A 82 -9.51 5.70 -12.23
CA GLU A 82 -9.69 5.15 -13.57
C GLU A 82 -8.35 5.12 -14.29
N ASP A 83 -7.98 3.98 -14.87
CA ASP A 83 -6.88 3.93 -15.82
C ASP A 83 -7.28 4.71 -17.08
N GLU A 84 -6.65 5.86 -17.30
CA GLU A 84 -6.63 6.49 -18.61
C GLU A 84 -5.85 5.57 -19.55
N ILE A 85 -6.54 5.03 -20.55
CA ILE A 85 -5.89 4.36 -21.68
C ILE A 85 -5.18 5.49 -22.45
N ILE A 86 -3.87 5.60 -22.29
CA ILE A 86 -3.00 6.45 -23.13
C ILE A 86 -2.71 5.70 -24.43
#